data_AF-A0A9E5A2R6-F1
#
_entry.id   AF-A0A9E5A2R6-F1
#
_cell.length_a   1.000
_cell.length_b   1.000
_cell.length_c   1.000
_cell.angle_alpha   90.00
_cell.angle_beta   90.00
_cell.angle_gamma   90.00
#
_symmetry.space_group_name_H-M   'P 1'
#
loop_
_entity.id
_entity.type
_entity.pdbx_description
1 polymer ?
#
loop_
_entity_poly.entity_id
_entity_poly.type
_entity_poly.pdbx_seq_one_letter_code
_entity_poly.pdbx_strand_id
1 'polypeptide(L)'
;MSKVEFSVMNIKRCLCPECPVQSESVCAEGKWRIMQEIAWASESGMYFEADRVPGMYCATGKALCNDLNPKKMCICEKCPVWKENNLKDGELKFYFCQRGES
;
A
#
# COMPACT_ATOMS: atom_id res chain seq x y z
N MET A 1 -12.44 -8.76 3.93
CA MET A 1 -12.88 -8.10 2.67
C MET A 1 -12.50 -6.65 2.84
N SER A 2 -11.42 -6.24 2.18
CA SER A 2 -10.88 -4.90 2.28
C SER A 2 -11.92 -3.86 1.85
N LYS A 3 -12.13 -2.84 2.69
CA LYS A 3 -13.09 -1.76 2.43
C LYS A 3 -12.67 -0.83 1.29
N VAL A 4 -11.41 -0.89 0.85
CA VAL A 4 -10.83 -0.03 -0.18
C VAL A 4 -10.74 -0.78 -1.50
N GLU A 5 -11.22 -0.15 -2.57
CA GLU A 5 -11.08 -0.68 -3.92
C GLU A 5 -9.61 -0.65 -4.39
N PHE A 6 -9.15 -1.75 -4.97
CA PHE A 6 -7.85 -1.80 -5.64
C PHE A 6 -7.96 -1.20 -7.05
N SER A 7 -7.73 0.11 -7.15
CA SER A 7 -7.82 0.85 -8.41
C SER A 7 -6.58 1.72 -8.64
N VAL A 8 -6.30 2.05 -9.91
CA VAL A 8 -5.20 2.96 -10.31
C VAL A 8 -5.32 4.30 -9.60
N MET A 9 -6.55 4.81 -9.45
CA MET A 9 -6.81 6.06 -8.75
C MET A 9 -6.35 5.99 -7.30
N ASN A 10 -6.69 4.91 -6.59
CA ASN A 10 -6.27 4.73 -5.20
C ASN A 10 -4.77 4.46 -5.09
N ILE A 11 -4.19 3.69 -6.02
CA ILE A 11 -2.74 3.43 -6.08
C ILE A 11 -1.96 4.74 -6.19
N LYS A 12 -2.36 5.65 -7.10
CA LYS A 12 -1.68 6.95 -7.30
C LYS A 12 -1.79 7.89 -6.10
N ARG A 13 -2.80 7.70 -5.24
CA ARG A 13 -3.07 8.56 -4.08
C ARG A 13 -2.62 7.91 -2.77
N CYS A 14 -2.15 6.67 -2.82
CA CYS A 14 -1.71 5.93 -1.67
C CYS A 14 -0.33 6.41 -1.20
N LEU A 15 -0.16 6.59 0.11
CA LEU A 15 1.13 6.97 0.70
C LEU A 15 1.86 5.77 1.32
N CYS A 16 1.38 4.53 1.11
CA CYS A 16 2.06 3.34 1.60
C CYS A 16 3.55 3.29 1.19
N PRO A 17 3.94 3.57 -0.08
CA PRO A 17 5.35 3.55 -0.47
C PRO A 17 6.24 4.51 0.34
N GLU A 18 5.67 5.59 0.89
CA GLU A 18 6.38 6.58 1.71
C GLU A 18 6.41 6.21 3.20
N CYS A 19 5.74 5.14 3.61
CA CYS A 19 5.72 4.73 5.01
C CYS A 19 7.12 4.29 5.48
N PRO A 20 7.61 4.82 6.62
CA PRO A 20 8.87 4.41 7.23
C PRO A 20 9.03 2.89 7.39
N VAL A 21 7.95 2.15 7.66
CA VAL A 21 7.93 0.67 7.75
C VAL A 21 8.53 -0.05 6.53
N GLN A 22 8.46 0.57 5.34
CA GLN A 22 8.95 0.02 4.07
C GLN A 22 10.33 0.55 3.67
N SER A 23 10.87 1.56 4.37
CA SER A 23 12.08 2.29 3.97
C SER A 23 13.37 1.47 3.86
N GLU A 24 13.41 0.29 4.50
CA GLU A 24 14.55 -0.64 4.49
C GLU A 24 14.22 -1.97 3.78
N SER A 25 13.02 -2.07 3.20
CA SER A 25 12.55 -3.31 2.57
C SER A 25 12.99 -3.36 1.12
N VAL A 26 13.85 -4.34 0.81
CA VAL A 26 14.31 -4.64 -0.55
C VAL A 26 13.13 -5.11 -1.40
N CYS A 27 12.20 -5.86 -0.81
CA CYS A 27 10.98 -6.28 -1.50
C CYS A 27 10.09 -5.08 -1.91
N ALA A 28 9.88 -4.13 -0.99
CA ALA A 28 9.06 -2.95 -1.25
C ALA A 28 9.71 -2.05 -2.31
N GLU A 29 11.03 -1.83 -2.20
CA GLU A 29 11.81 -1.07 -3.18
C GLU A 29 11.74 -1.69 -4.57
N GLY A 30 11.94 -3.01 -4.67
CA GLY A 30 11.87 -3.73 -5.94
C GLY A 30 10.49 -3.63 -6.61
N LYS A 31 9.41 -3.83 -5.84
CA LYS A 31 8.04 -3.66 -6.33
C LYS A 31 7.74 -2.22 -6.75
N TRP A 32 8.29 -1.23 -6.03
CA TRP A 32 8.14 0.19 -6.39
C TRP A 32 8.80 0.52 -7.72
N ARG A 33 9.98 -0.04 -7.98
CA ARG A 33 10.67 0.14 -9.26
C ARG A 33 9.86 -0.46 -10.41
N ILE A 34 9.39 -1.70 -10.26
CA ILE A 34 8.53 -2.37 -11.27
C ILE A 34 7.26 -1.55 -11.53
N MET A 35 6.63 -1.03 -10.47
CA MET A 35 5.42 -0.20 -10.61
C MET A 35 5.70 1.08 -11.40
N GLN A 36 6.82 1.76 -11.14
CA GLN A 36 7.22 2.95 -11.90
C GLN A 36 7.53 2.64 -13.36
N GLU A 37 8.22 1.51 -13.63
CA GLU A 37 8.51 1.04 -14.99
C GLU A 37 7.21 0.78 -15.78
N ILE A 38 6.23 0.10 -15.16
CA ILE A 38 4.91 -0.14 -15.76
C ILE A 38 4.17 1.19 -16.00
N ALA A 39 4.16 2.08 -15.02
CA ALA A 39 3.49 3.39 -15.13
C ALA A 39 4.07 4.23 -16.29
N TRP A 40 5.40 4.18 -16.47
CA TRP A 40 6.11 4.86 -17.54
C TRP A 40 5.85 4.24 -18.92
N ALA A 41 5.67 2.92 -19.00
CA ALA A 41 5.46 2.19 -20.25
C ALA A 41 4.01 2.24 -20.77
N SER A 42 3.02 2.57 -19.94
CA SER A 42 1.60 2.52 -20.32
C SER A 42 1.10 3.83 -20.96
N GLU A 43 0.95 3.85 -22.29
CA GLU A 43 0.27 4.95 -23.02
C GLU A 43 -1.27 4.89 -22.95
N SER A 44 -1.85 3.72 -22.65
CA SER A 44 -3.30 3.48 -22.61
C SER A 44 -3.66 2.71 -21.34
N GLY A 45 -4.16 3.44 -20.33
CA GLY A 45 -4.75 2.86 -19.11
C GLY A 45 -3.79 1.98 -18.30
N MET A 46 -3.14 2.54 -17.29
CA MET A 46 -2.37 1.76 -16.31
C MET A 46 -3.23 0.63 -15.73
N TYR A 47 -2.74 -0.61 -15.76
CA TYR A 47 -3.31 -1.73 -15.00
C TYR A 47 -2.20 -2.30 -14.12
N PHE A 48 -2.49 -2.46 -12.83
CA PHE A 48 -1.57 -3.04 -11.87
C PHE A 48 -2.21 -4.28 -11.26
N GLU A 49 -1.48 -5.40 -11.27
CA GLU A 49 -1.85 -6.56 -10.47
C GLU A 49 -1.54 -6.28 -8.99
N ALA A 50 -2.42 -6.69 -8.09
CA ALA A 50 -2.31 -6.39 -6.66
C ALA A 50 -1.04 -6.93 -6.00
N ASP A 51 -0.50 -8.01 -6.55
CA ASP A 51 0.75 -8.63 -6.10
C ASP A 51 2.00 -7.85 -6.51
N ARG A 52 1.90 -6.89 -7.44
CA ARG A 52 3.02 -6.08 -7.94
C ARG A 52 3.13 -4.70 -7.31
N VAL A 53 2.10 -4.23 -6.61
CA VAL A 53 2.11 -2.90 -5.96
C VAL A 53 2.71 -2.98 -4.55
N PRO A 54 3.75 -2.19 -4.22
CA PRO A 54 4.27 -2.10 -2.86
C PRO A 54 3.31 -1.32 -1.97
N GLY A 55 2.35 -2.00 -1.34
CA GLY A 55 1.44 -1.35 -0.40
C GLY A 55 -0.02 -1.64 -0.71
N MET A 56 -0.86 -0.61 -0.52
CA MET A 56 -2.32 -0.74 -0.61
C MET A 56 -2.88 -1.82 0.33
N TYR A 57 -2.28 -1.97 1.52
CA TYR A 57 -2.66 -3.03 2.47
C TYR A 57 -4.14 -2.96 2.90
N CYS A 58 -4.71 -1.75 2.94
CA CYS A 58 -6.13 -1.54 3.20
C CYS A 58 -7.06 -2.03 2.07
N ALA A 59 -6.51 -2.35 0.90
CA ALA A 59 -7.18 -2.95 -0.26
C ALA A 59 -6.77 -4.42 -0.48
N THR A 60 -5.60 -4.86 -0.01
CA THR A 60 -5.10 -6.23 -0.22
C THR A 60 -5.20 -7.11 1.03
N GLY A 61 -5.56 -6.54 2.17
CA GLY A 61 -5.73 -7.27 3.41
C GLY A 61 -4.43 -7.49 4.19
N LYS A 62 -3.25 -7.57 3.56
CA LYS A 62 -1.97 -7.81 4.24
C LYS A 62 -0.77 -7.30 3.44
N ALA A 63 0.37 -7.15 4.11
CA ALA A 63 1.63 -6.93 3.43
C ALA A 63 2.09 -8.18 2.67
N LEU A 64 2.63 -7.96 1.47
CA LEU A 64 3.22 -9.02 0.64
C LEU A 64 4.73 -9.18 0.88
N CYS A 65 5.36 -8.15 1.41
CA CYS A 65 6.78 -8.15 1.76
C CYS A 65 6.96 -8.59 3.21
N ASN A 66 7.91 -9.49 3.44
CA ASN A 66 8.20 -10.08 4.76
C ASN A 66 9.38 -9.40 5.48
N ASP A 67 10.07 -8.48 4.80
CA ASP A 67 11.24 -7.73 5.28
C ASP A 67 10.88 -6.30 5.75
N LEU A 68 9.59 -6.05 6.05
CA LEU A 68 9.13 -4.78 6.61
C LEU A 68 9.61 -4.61 8.05
N ASN A 69 10.01 -3.39 8.43
CA ASN A 69 10.52 -3.11 9.76
C ASN A 69 9.38 -2.75 10.76
N PRO A 70 8.98 -3.65 11.68
CA PRO A 70 7.88 -3.42 12.64
C PRO A 70 8.05 -2.22 13.55
N LYS A 71 9.29 -1.82 13.78
CA LYS A 71 9.61 -0.76 14.74
C LYS A 71 9.34 0.63 14.16
N LYS A 72 9.09 0.72 12.85
CA LYS A 72 8.82 1.98 12.14
C LYS A 72 7.32 2.14 11.91
N MET A 73 6.82 3.36 12.10
CA MET A 73 5.39 3.66 12.02
C MET A 73 4.90 3.83 10.59
N CYS A 74 3.62 3.55 10.36
CA CYS A 74 2.91 3.90 9.12
C CYS A 74 2.31 5.30 9.24
N ILE A 75 2.28 6.04 8.13
CA ILE A 75 1.71 7.38 8.05
C ILE A 75 0.27 7.36 7.51
N CYS A 76 -0.52 6.34 7.89
CA CYS A 76 -1.88 6.12 7.39
C CYS A 76 -2.79 7.34 7.58
N GLU A 77 -2.64 8.05 8.70
CA GLU A 77 -3.35 9.30 8.98
C GLU A 77 -3.08 10.43 7.99
N LYS A 78 -2.05 10.34 7.16
CA LYS A 78 -1.73 11.30 6.09
C LYS A 78 -2.27 10.84 4.74
N CYS A 79 -2.60 9.55 4.59
CA CYS A 79 -3.02 8.97 3.32
C CYS A 79 -4.48 9.35 2.98
N PRO A 80 -4.73 10.00 1.83
CA PRO A 80 -6.09 10.34 1.39
C PRO A 80 -7.00 9.12 1.26
N VAL A 81 -6.50 8.02 0.67
CA VAL A 81 -7.24 6.77 0.50
C VAL A 81 -7.71 6.22 1.85
N TRP A 82 -6.86 6.28 2.87
CA TRP A 82 -7.21 5.83 4.22
C TRP A 82 -8.27 6.72 4.88
N LYS A 83 -8.15 8.05 4.72
CA LYS A 83 -9.10 9.03 5.29
C LYS A 83 -10.48 8.91 4.67
N GLU A 84 -10.55 8.91 3.34
CA GLU A 84 -11.81 8.92 2.58
C GLU A 84 -12.62 7.64 2.81
N ASN A 85 -11.95 6.52 3.09
CA ASN A 85 -12.59 5.26 3.43
C ASN A 85 -12.87 5.09 4.94
N ASN A 86 -12.76 6.16 5.73
CA ASN A 86 -13.05 6.19 7.17
C ASN A 86 -12.37 5.08 7.98
N LEU A 87 -11.14 4.72 7.60
CA LEU A 87 -10.41 3.62 8.24
C LEU A 87 -9.88 3.95 9.65
N LYS A 88 -10.04 5.22 10.07
CA LYS A 88 -9.71 5.73 11.40
C LYS A 88 -10.56 5.14 12.52
N ASP A 89 -11.73 4.57 12.20
CA ASP A 89 -12.70 4.08 13.19
C ASP A 89 -12.88 2.55 13.17
N GLY A 90 -12.23 1.84 12.24
CA GLY A 90 -12.24 0.39 12.19
C GLY A 90 -11.30 -0.27 13.20
N GLU A 91 -11.43 -1.58 13.41
CA GLU A 91 -10.52 -2.37 14.27
C GLU A 91 -9.05 -2.32 13.81
N LEU A 92 -8.81 -1.86 12.59
CA LEU A 92 -7.54 -1.93 11.88
C LEU A 92 -6.78 -0.58 11.87
N LYS A 93 -7.07 0.30 12.84
CA LYS A 93 -6.54 1.69 12.94
C LYS A 93 -5.03 1.84 12.74
N PHE A 94 -4.23 0.85 13.15
CA PHE A 94 -2.76 0.97 13.17
C PHE A 94 -1.97 -0.29 12.74
N TYR A 95 -2.63 -1.38 12.34
CA TYR A 95 -1.97 -2.69 12.13
C TYR A 95 -1.90 -3.21 10.69
N PHE A 96 -2.38 -2.44 9.72
CA PHE A 96 -2.50 -2.93 8.35
C PHE A 96 -1.17 -3.21 7.64
N CYS A 97 -0.05 -2.68 8.11
CA CYS A 97 1.22 -2.83 7.42
C CYS A 97 1.95 -4.14 7.75
N GLN A 98 1.54 -4.88 8.79
CA GLN A 98 2.35 -6.02 9.26
C GLN A 98 1.61 -7.31 9.54
N ARG A 99 0.39 -7.27 10.06
CA ARG A 99 -0.28 -8.49 10.54
C ARG A 99 -1.51 -8.89 9.72
N GLY A 100 -1.90 -8.04 8.76
CA GLY A 100 -3.06 -8.25 7.92
C GLY A 100 -4.40 -8.14 8.65
N GLU A 101 -5.51 -8.23 7.90
CA GLU A 101 -6.84 -8.51 8.46
C GLU A 101 -6.79 -9.89 9.14
N SER A 102 -7.18 -9.93 10.42
CA SER A 102 -7.54 -11.16 11.14
C SER A 102 -8.95 -11.60 10.76
#